data_AF-A0A7U9X7V7-F1
#
_entry.id   AF-A0A7U9X7V7-F1
#
_cell.length_a   1.000
_cell.length_b   1.000
_cell.length_c   1.000
_cell.angle_alpha   90.00
_cell.angle_beta   90.00
_cell.angle_gamma   90.00
#
_symmetry.space_group_name_H-M   'P 1'
#
loop_
_entity.id
_entity.type
_entity.pdbx_description
1 polymer ?
#
loop_
_entity_poly.entity_id
_entity_poly.type
_entity_poly.pdbx_seq_one_letter_code
_entity_poly.pdbx_strand_id
1 'polypeptide(L)'
;MGEDVSRFGVIRMNEDSRIVEFEEKPMVAQSNTISAGIYIVRRRQLIEMLERCAEENRHDFVTDILIRYKNLKRIYGYKMEEYWSNIATVESYYRTNMDFLRPEVRKYFSNEPKIYSKVDDLPPAKYNVGSEVRNSLISSGCIINSKVENSILFKKAFVGKNCVIKNSIILNDVYIGDNTHIENCIVESRDTLRANTYFSGGDGIKVVYEHNERYVI
;
A
#
# COMPACT_ATOMS: atom_id res chain seq x y z
N MET A 1 -9.85 13.90 1.16
CA MET A 1 -11.07 13.17 0.75
C MET A 1 -11.12 11.91 1.57
N GLY A 2 -12.14 11.76 2.43
CA GLY A 2 -12.27 10.60 3.31
C GLY A 2 -12.53 9.34 2.50
N GLU A 3 -11.94 8.22 2.92
CA GLU A 3 -12.30 6.93 2.37
C GLU A 3 -13.76 6.61 2.71
N ASP A 4 -14.41 5.85 1.84
CA ASP A 4 -15.74 5.32 2.10
C ASP A 4 -15.67 4.29 3.25
N VAL A 5 -16.11 4.71 4.44
CA VAL A 5 -16.08 3.91 5.66
C VAL A 5 -16.96 2.67 5.61
N SER A 6 -17.93 2.62 4.68
CA SER A 6 -18.82 1.45 4.47
C SER A 6 -18.06 0.20 3.99
N ARG A 7 -16.81 0.36 3.53
CA ARG A 7 -15.95 -0.74 3.10
C ARG A 7 -15.28 -1.48 4.26
N PHE A 8 -15.45 -1.00 5.48
CA PHE A 8 -14.80 -1.50 6.69
C PHE A 8 -15.82 -1.95 7.75
N GLY A 9 -15.32 -2.62 8.79
CA GLY A 9 -16.06 -2.77 10.03
C GLY A 9 -16.21 -1.42 10.73
N VAL A 10 -17.44 -0.97 10.95
CA VAL A 10 -17.74 0.32 11.60
C VAL A 10 -18.13 0.05 13.05
N ILE A 11 -17.54 0.82 13.96
CA ILE A 11 -17.74 0.67 15.40
C ILE A 11 -18.26 1.95 16.05
N ARG A 12 -19.08 1.78 17.09
CA ARG A 12 -19.43 2.84 18.03
C ARG A 12 -19.01 2.44 19.43
N MET A 13 -18.39 3.39 20.13
CA MET A 13 -17.93 3.20 21.50
C MET A 13 -18.67 4.15 22.46
N ASN A 14 -18.77 3.75 23.72
CA ASN A 14 -19.16 4.66 24.80
C ASN A 14 -17.94 5.44 25.33
N GLU A 15 -18.14 6.24 26.38
CA GLU A 15 -17.10 7.05 27.03
C GLU A 15 -15.93 6.21 27.59
N ASP A 16 -16.20 4.97 28.02
CA ASP A 16 -15.18 4.03 28.50
C ASP A 16 -14.45 3.28 27.37
N SER A 17 -14.65 3.69 26.11
CA SER A 17 -14.18 2.97 24.91
C SER A 17 -14.73 1.54 24.77
N ARG A 18 -15.83 1.20 25.46
CA ARG A 18 -16.53 -0.08 25.26
C ARG A 18 -17.29 -0.04 23.94
N ILE A 19 -17.08 -1.03 23.10
CA ILE A 19 -17.82 -1.18 21.85
C ILE A 19 -19.28 -1.52 22.17
N VAL A 20 -20.19 -0.66 21.72
CA VAL A 20 -21.65 -0.84 21.86
C VAL A 20 -22.28 -1.34 20.56
N GLU A 21 -21.75 -0.91 19.43
CA GLU A 21 -22.16 -1.35 18.09
C GLU A 21 -20.94 -1.70 17.26
N PHE A 22 -21.09 -2.75 16.47
CA PHE A 22 -20.12 -3.21 15.49
C PHE A 22 -20.92 -3.74 14.30
N GLU A 23 -20.79 -3.06 13.16
CA GLU A 23 -21.38 -3.45 11.88
C GLU A 23 -20.25 -3.76 10.89
N GLU A 24 -20.24 -4.94 10.29
CA GLU A 24 -19.27 -5.27 9.25
C GLU A 24 -19.81 -4.81 7.89
N LYS A 25 -19.11 -3.86 7.27
CA LYS A 25 -19.41 -3.31 5.93
C LYS A 25 -20.88 -2.89 5.75
N PRO A 26 -21.37 -1.94 6.58
CA PRO A 26 -22.76 -1.53 6.52
C PRO A 26 -23.05 -0.76 5.24
N MET A 27 -24.28 -0.91 4.70
CA MET A 27 -24.72 -0.08 3.56
C MET A 27 -24.73 1.42 3.88
N VAL A 28 -25.03 1.78 5.14
CA VAL A 28 -25.00 3.16 5.64
C VAL A 28 -24.24 3.15 6.96
N ALA A 29 -23.05 3.77 6.97
CA ALA A 29 -22.24 3.85 8.17
C ALA A 29 -22.83 4.84 9.17
N GLN A 30 -23.07 4.37 10.39
CA GLN A 30 -23.59 5.20 11.50
C GLN A 30 -22.47 5.87 12.31
N SER A 31 -21.21 5.57 12.00
CA SER A 31 -20.02 6.09 12.66
C SER A 31 -18.86 6.18 11.65
N ASN A 32 -17.93 7.10 11.91
CA ASN A 32 -16.69 7.24 11.14
C ASN A 32 -15.52 6.46 11.77
N THR A 33 -15.75 5.75 12.87
CA THR A 33 -14.72 4.93 13.51
C THR A 33 -14.72 3.55 12.87
N ILE A 34 -13.59 3.18 12.26
CA ILE A 34 -13.40 1.89 11.61
C ILE A 34 -12.55 0.94 12.47
N SER A 35 -12.82 -0.36 12.35
CA SER A 35 -11.96 -1.41 12.87
C SER A 35 -10.76 -1.60 11.92
N ALA A 36 -9.55 -1.52 12.46
CA ALA A 36 -8.32 -1.81 11.72
C ALA A 36 -8.08 -3.31 11.48
N GLY A 37 -8.97 -4.19 11.98
CA GLY A 37 -8.83 -5.65 11.87
C GLY A 37 -7.80 -6.26 12.83
N ILE A 38 -7.43 -5.55 13.90
CA ILE A 38 -6.45 -5.99 14.89
C ILE A 38 -7.18 -6.33 16.18
N TYR A 39 -7.01 -7.56 16.67
CA TYR A 39 -7.74 -8.07 17.83
C TYR A 39 -6.78 -8.68 18.86
N ILE A 40 -6.89 -8.21 20.10
CA ILE A 40 -6.13 -8.76 21.23
C ILE A 40 -7.08 -9.60 22.07
N VAL A 41 -6.87 -10.91 22.06
CA VAL A 41 -7.74 -11.87 22.75
C VAL A 41 -6.88 -12.82 23.58
N ARG A 42 -7.34 -13.12 24.81
CA ARG A 42 -6.70 -14.15 25.63
C ARG A 42 -6.76 -15.49 24.90
N ARG A 43 -5.62 -16.14 24.70
CA ARG A 43 -5.49 -17.41 23.95
C ARG A 43 -6.58 -18.44 24.29
N ARG A 44 -6.79 -18.75 25.58
CA ARG A 44 -7.79 -19.74 26.01
C ARG A 44 -9.21 -19.35 25.56
N GLN A 45 -9.55 -18.07 25.65
CA GLN A 45 -10.86 -17.56 25.24
C GLN A 45 -11.01 -17.59 23.71
N LEU A 46 -9.95 -17.28 22.97
CA LEU A 46 -9.96 -17.39 21.51
C LEU A 46 -10.26 -18.83 21.05
N ILE A 47 -9.55 -19.81 21.62
CA ILE A 47 -9.75 -21.23 21.30
C ILE A 47 -11.20 -21.65 21.59
N GLU A 48 -11.71 -21.35 22.78
CA GLU A 48 -13.09 -21.67 23.20
C GLU A 48 -14.14 -21.06 22.25
N MET A 49 -13.95 -19.81 21.80
CA MET A 49 -14.86 -19.15 20.86
C MET A 49 -14.80 -19.75 19.46
N LEU A 50 -13.61 -20.17 19.00
CA LEU A 50 -13.41 -20.79 17.70
C LEU A 50 -14.00 -22.20 17.65
N GLU A 51 -13.76 -23.04 18.67
CA GLU A 51 -14.32 -24.39 18.78
C GLU A 51 -15.85 -24.36 18.76
N ARG A 52 -16.44 -23.48 19.58
CA ARG A 52 -17.90 -23.31 19.62
C ARG A 52 -18.48 -22.80 18.29
N CYS A 53 -17.78 -21.91 17.58
CA CYS A 53 -18.25 -21.49 16.26
C CYS A 53 -18.17 -22.63 15.24
N ALA A 54 -17.12 -23.45 15.30
CA ALA A 54 -16.98 -24.62 14.43
C ALA A 54 -18.09 -25.65 14.69
N GLU A 55 -18.47 -25.90 15.95
CA GLU A 55 -19.61 -26.76 16.32
C GLU A 55 -20.94 -26.27 15.69
N GLU A 56 -21.08 -24.95 15.55
CA GLU A 56 -22.24 -24.32 14.91
C GLU A 56 -22.08 -24.12 13.40
N ASN A 57 -21.04 -24.72 12.79
CA ASN A 57 -20.70 -24.63 11.36
C ASN A 57 -20.54 -23.17 10.86
N ARG A 58 -19.89 -22.34 11.67
CA ARG A 58 -19.59 -20.93 11.45
C ARG A 58 -18.09 -20.70 11.41
N HIS A 59 -17.65 -19.75 10.59
CA HIS A 59 -16.23 -19.62 10.25
C HIS A 59 -15.70 -18.18 10.20
N ASP A 60 -16.55 -17.16 10.31
CA ASP A 60 -16.10 -15.77 10.25
C ASP A 60 -15.82 -15.18 11.65
N PHE A 61 -14.59 -14.74 11.88
CA PHE A 61 -14.20 -14.22 13.19
C PHE A 61 -14.95 -12.93 13.57
N VAL A 62 -15.27 -12.06 12.61
CA VAL A 62 -15.93 -10.79 12.90
C VAL A 62 -17.42 -11.00 13.08
N THR A 63 -18.09 -11.57 12.10
CA THR A 63 -19.55 -11.69 12.10
C THR A 63 -20.05 -12.79 13.03
N ASP A 64 -19.38 -13.94 13.09
CA ASP A 64 -19.83 -15.07 13.91
C ASP A 64 -19.32 -15.02 15.35
N ILE A 65 -18.20 -14.35 15.61
CA ILE A 65 -17.65 -14.19 16.96
C ILE A 65 -17.83 -12.76 17.47
N LEU A 66 -17.10 -11.77 16.95
CA LEU A 66 -17.06 -10.43 17.59
C LEU A 66 -18.44 -9.77 17.69
N ILE A 67 -19.19 -9.72 16.58
CA ILE A 67 -20.53 -9.10 16.55
C ILE A 67 -21.50 -9.88 17.43
N ARG A 68 -21.47 -11.21 17.36
CA ARG A 68 -22.36 -12.08 18.15
C ARG A 68 -22.10 -11.98 19.65
N TYR A 69 -20.84 -11.95 20.06
CA TYR A 69 -20.46 -11.91 21.47
C TYR A 69 -20.37 -10.49 22.05
N LYS A 70 -20.56 -9.43 21.25
CA LYS A 70 -20.44 -8.02 21.74
C LYS A 70 -21.33 -7.68 22.92
N ASN A 71 -22.51 -8.32 23.02
CA ASN A 71 -23.45 -8.13 24.12
C ASN A 71 -23.19 -9.09 25.30
N LEU A 72 -22.46 -10.19 25.06
CA LEU A 72 -22.16 -11.24 26.06
C LEU A 72 -20.80 -11.04 26.74
N LYS A 73 -19.86 -10.41 26.04
CA LYS A 73 -18.49 -10.15 26.50
C LYS A 73 -18.25 -8.64 26.48
N ARG A 74 -17.32 -8.18 27.32
CA ARG A 74 -16.87 -6.78 27.31
C ARG A 74 -15.80 -6.64 26.23
N ILE A 75 -16.14 -5.96 25.15
CA ILE A 75 -15.20 -5.64 24.06
C ILE A 75 -14.90 -4.15 24.12
N TYR A 76 -13.61 -3.81 24.06
CA TYR A 76 -13.13 -2.43 24.14
C TYR A 76 -12.36 -2.10 22.87
N GLY A 77 -12.52 -0.88 22.39
CA GLY A 77 -11.69 -0.34 21.32
C GLY A 77 -10.46 0.35 21.90
N TYR A 78 -9.36 0.23 21.18
CA TYR A 78 -8.18 1.06 21.37
C TYR A 78 -8.10 2.00 20.17
N LYS A 79 -8.31 3.29 20.41
CA LYS A 79 -8.30 4.29 19.33
C LYS A 79 -6.84 4.59 18.97
N MET A 80 -6.52 4.42 17.69
CA MET A 80 -5.24 4.73 17.11
C MET A 80 -5.35 5.98 16.24
N GLU A 81 -4.31 6.82 16.28
CA GLU A 81 -4.17 8.04 15.47
C GLU A 81 -2.90 8.00 14.62
N GLU A 82 -2.26 6.83 14.55
CA GLU A 82 -1.10 6.55 13.73
C GLU A 82 -1.45 6.37 12.25
N TYR A 83 -0.41 6.37 11.40
CA TYR A 83 -0.57 6.09 9.99
C TYR A 83 -1.11 4.68 9.75
N TRP A 84 -2.27 4.60 9.12
CA TRP A 84 -2.90 3.37 8.68
C TRP A 84 -3.44 3.56 7.25
N SER A 85 -3.23 2.58 6.40
CA SER A 85 -3.76 2.58 5.03
C SER A 85 -4.18 1.17 4.63
N ASN A 86 -5.38 1.06 4.06
CA ASN A 86 -5.85 -0.19 3.47
C ASN A 86 -5.60 -0.19 1.95
N ILE A 87 -4.80 -1.15 1.49
CA ILE A 87 -4.48 -1.31 0.08
C ILE A 87 -5.39 -2.39 -0.51
N ALA A 88 -6.48 -1.97 -1.16
CA ALA A 88 -7.49 -2.86 -1.73
C ALA A 88 -7.78 -2.63 -3.23
N THR A 89 -7.29 -1.53 -3.80
CA THR A 89 -7.44 -1.16 -5.21
C THR A 89 -6.12 -0.60 -5.77
N VAL A 90 -6.02 -0.52 -7.09
CA VAL A 90 -4.85 0.07 -7.79
C VAL A 90 -4.61 1.52 -7.33
N GLU A 91 -5.66 2.31 -7.17
CA GLU A 91 -5.61 3.70 -6.71
C GLU A 91 -5.12 3.77 -5.26
N SER A 92 -5.62 2.89 -4.38
CA SER A 92 -5.15 2.84 -2.99
C SER A 92 -3.70 2.40 -2.89
N TYR A 93 -3.25 1.48 -3.76
CA TYR A 93 -1.85 1.07 -3.86
C TYR A 93 -0.98 2.24 -4.30
N TYR A 94 -1.37 2.93 -5.38
CA TYR A 94 -0.67 4.09 -5.91
C TYR A 94 -0.55 5.17 -4.84
N ARG A 95 -1.68 5.61 -4.28
CA ARG A 95 -1.73 6.67 -3.26
C ARG A 95 -0.89 6.30 -2.04
N THR A 96 -1.01 5.08 -1.53
CA THR A 96 -0.26 4.63 -0.34
C THR A 96 1.24 4.63 -0.58
N ASN A 97 1.71 4.25 -1.77
CA ASN A 97 3.12 4.36 -2.11
C ASN A 97 3.53 5.84 -2.22
N MET A 98 2.79 6.63 -3.00
CA MET A 98 3.09 8.06 -3.22
C MET A 98 3.08 8.90 -1.94
N ASP A 99 2.30 8.50 -0.94
CA ASP A 99 2.31 9.09 0.40
C ASP A 99 3.71 9.10 1.02
N PHE A 100 4.57 8.11 0.71
CA PHE A 100 5.95 8.07 1.19
C PHE A 100 6.84 9.18 0.62
N LEU A 101 6.43 9.91 -0.41
CA LEU A 101 7.14 11.12 -0.83
C LEU A 101 7.03 12.23 0.21
N ARG A 102 6.01 12.19 1.08
CA ARG A 102 5.83 13.15 2.17
C ARG A 102 6.68 12.79 3.39
N PRO A 103 7.55 13.69 3.89
CA PRO A 103 8.41 13.41 5.04
C PRO A 103 7.66 13.00 6.31
N GLU A 104 6.48 13.57 6.55
CA GLU A 104 5.63 13.26 7.71
C GLU A 104 5.13 11.81 7.71
N VAL A 105 4.87 11.22 6.55
CA VAL A 105 4.51 9.80 6.45
C VAL A 105 5.70 8.93 6.79
N ARG A 106 6.90 9.27 6.27
CA ARG A 106 8.13 8.49 6.54
C ARG A 106 8.52 8.48 8.03
N LYS A 107 8.15 9.50 8.80
CA LYS A 107 8.43 9.57 10.25
C LYS A 107 7.79 8.43 11.03
N TYR A 108 6.60 7.96 10.63
CA TYR A 108 5.94 6.81 11.27
C TYR A 108 6.76 5.52 11.18
N PHE A 109 7.68 5.43 10.21
CA PHE A 109 8.48 4.24 9.93
C PHE A 109 9.95 4.39 10.30
N SER A 110 10.33 5.54 10.87
CA SER A 110 11.74 5.83 11.23
C SER A 110 12.10 5.38 12.65
N ASN A 111 11.10 5.17 13.51
CA ASN A 111 11.26 4.77 14.90
C ASN A 111 11.13 3.25 15.08
N GLU A 112 11.53 2.74 16.24
CA GLU A 112 11.31 1.33 16.60
C GLU A 112 9.82 1.01 16.81
N PRO A 113 9.36 -0.21 16.49
CA PRO A 113 10.13 -1.28 15.87
C PRO A 113 10.40 -1.03 14.38
N LYS A 114 11.62 -1.34 13.92
CA LYS A 114 11.97 -1.27 12.49
C LYS A 114 11.17 -2.27 11.66
N ILE A 115 10.90 -1.88 10.41
CA ILE A 115 10.36 -2.80 9.38
C ILE A 115 11.52 -3.62 8.82
N TYR A 116 11.48 -4.94 9.06
CA TYR A 116 12.41 -5.89 8.46
C TYR A 116 11.85 -6.45 7.15
N SER A 117 12.71 -6.58 6.15
CA SER A 117 12.40 -7.21 4.87
C SER A 117 13.61 -8.03 4.40
N LYS A 118 13.45 -8.77 3.31
CA LYS A 118 14.57 -9.51 2.71
C LYS A 118 15.69 -8.55 2.32
N VAL A 119 16.88 -8.80 2.85
CA VAL A 119 18.09 -8.03 2.53
C VAL A 119 18.58 -8.42 1.14
N ASP A 120 18.83 -7.42 0.30
CA ASP A 120 19.53 -7.58 -0.98
C ASP A 120 20.79 -6.73 -0.94
N ASP A 121 21.92 -7.30 -1.34
CA ASP A 121 23.18 -6.57 -1.47
C ASP A 121 23.23 -5.92 -2.86
N LEU A 122 22.88 -4.63 -2.94
CA LEU A 122 22.78 -3.87 -4.17
C LEU A 122 23.67 -2.64 -4.12
N PRO A 123 24.29 -2.25 -5.26
CA PRO A 123 25.06 -1.02 -5.31
C PRO A 123 24.15 0.19 -5.03
N PRO A 124 24.72 1.33 -4.61
CA PRO A 124 23.97 2.58 -4.47
C PRO A 124 23.28 2.96 -5.79
N ALA A 125 22.19 3.74 -5.69
CA ALA A 125 21.58 4.34 -6.87
C ALA A 125 22.59 5.25 -7.60
N LYS A 126 22.72 5.07 -8.91
CA LYS A 126 23.62 5.84 -9.77
C LYS A 126 22.86 6.90 -10.54
N TYR A 127 23.25 8.16 -10.34
CA TYR A 127 22.73 9.32 -11.07
C TYR A 127 23.80 9.76 -12.07
N ASN A 128 23.52 9.61 -13.37
CA ASN A 128 24.47 10.01 -14.42
C ASN A 128 24.32 11.50 -14.77
N VAL A 129 25.32 12.05 -15.46
CA VAL A 129 25.35 13.46 -15.89
C VAL A 129 24.08 13.81 -16.67
N GLY A 130 23.44 14.91 -16.27
CA GLY A 130 22.19 15.38 -16.87
C GLY A 130 20.91 14.76 -16.30
N SER A 131 20.99 13.80 -15.36
CA SER A 131 19.81 13.35 -14.62
C SER A 131 19.30 14.44 -13.66
N GLU A 132 17.99 14.54 -13.55
CA GLU A 132 17.31 15.52 -12.70
C GLU A 132 16.22 14.80 -11.92
N VAL A 133 16.35 14.76 -10.59
CA VAL A 133 15.45 13.99 -9.72
C VAL A 133 14.85 14.92 -8.67
N ARG A 134 13.52 15.01 -8.63
CA ARG A 134 12.79 15.90 -7.73
C ARG A 134 11.68 15.17 -7.00
N ASN A 135 11.56 15.40 -5.70
CA ASN A 135 10.52 14.81 -4.84
C ASN A 135 10.27 13.32 -5.14
N SER A 136 11.34 12.53 -5.17
CA SER A 136 11.27 11.13 -5.62
C SER A 136 12.09 10.24 -4.70
N LEU A 137 11.66 8.98 -4.56
CA LEU A 137 12.40 7.96 -3.82
C LEU A 137 13.02 6.97 -4.80
N ILE A 138 14.35 6.85 -4.77
CA ILE A 138 15.10 6.00 -5.70
C ILE A 138 15.83 4.93 -4.89
N SER A 139 15.49 3.67 -5.15
CA SER A 139 16.07 2.53 -4.45
C SER A 139 17.45 2.14 -4.99
N SER A 140 18.18 1.35 -4.21
CA SER A 140 19.48 0.78 -4.58
C SER A 140 19.41 -0.01 -5.90
N GLY A 141 20.53 -0.04 -6.62
CA GLY A 141 20.65 -0.68 -7.93
C GLY A 141 20.07 0.12 -9.09
N CYS A 142 19.39 1.25 -8.84
CA CYS A 142 18.87 2.07 -9.93
C CYS A 142 19.97 2.78 -10.71
N ILE A 143 19.77 2.95 -12.01
CA ILE A 143 20.61 3.79 -12.89
C ILE A 143 19.71 4.80 -13.57
N ILE A 144 19.95 6.09 -13.33
CA ILE A 144 19.12 7.19 -13.81
C ILE A 144 19.90 8.03 -14.82
N ASN A 145 19.39 8.08 -16.07
CA ASN A 145 19.96 8.88 -17.16
C ASN A 145 19.04 10.04 -17.61
N SER A 146 18.01 10.36 -16.82
CA SER A 146 16.87 11.16 -17.27
C SER A 146 16.16 11.93 -16.14
N LYS A 147 15.02 12.56 -16.45
CA LYS A 147 14.22 13.34 -15.50
C LYS A 147 13.19 12.47 -14.77
N VAL A 148 13.20 12.53 -13.45
CA VAL A 148 12.26 11.81 -12.57
C VAL A 148 11.68 12.80 -11.56
N GLU A 149 10.36 12.95 -11.53
CA GLU A 149 9.68 13.90 -10.67
C GLU A 149 8.48 13.24 -9.99
N ASN A 150 8.27 13.52 -8.70
CA ASN A 150 7.14 13.00 -7.93
C ASN A 150 6.94 11.50 -8.16
N SER A 151 7.99 10.69 -8.02
CA SER A 151 7.93 9.28 -8.43
C SER A 151 8.70 8.37 -7.48
N ILE A 152 8.36 7.09 -7.49
CA ILE A 152 9.01 6.07 -6.67
C ILE A 152 9.59 4.99 -7.57
N LEU A 153 10.91 4.81 -7.51
CA LEU A 153 11.62 3.76 -8.24
C LEU A 153 12.11 2.71 -7.25
N PHE A 154 11.60 1.49 -7.42
CA PHE A 154 12.02 0.32 -6.69
C PHE A 154 13.38 -0.19 -7.19
N LYS A 155 13.88 -1.27 -6.58
CA LYS A 155 15.28 -1.71 -6.76
C LYS A 155 15.58 -2.03 -8.22
N LYS A 156 16.81 -1.77 -8.66
CA LYS A 156 17.34 -2.18 -9.98
C LYS A 156 16.64 -1.57 -11.22
N ALA A 157 15.88 -0.49 -11.07
CA ALA A 157 15.30 0.17 -12.25
C ALA A 157 16.40 0.83 -13.12
N PHE A 158 16.36 0.60 -14.42
CA PHE A 158 17.19 1.29 -15.39
C PHE A 158 16.34 2.30 -16.16
N VAL A 159 16.72 3.58 -16.11
CA VAL A 159 16.07 4.63 -16.89
C VAL A 159 17.00 5.07 -18.01
N GLY A 160 16.60 4.85 -19.26
CA GLY A 160 17.27 5.31 -20.47
C GLY A 160 17.38 6.84 -20.57
N LYS A 161 17.96 7.34 -21.66
CA LYS A 161 18.17 8.77 -21.92
C LYS A 161 16.90 9.43 -22.43
N ASN A 162 16.78 10.74 -22.20
CA ASN A 162 15.67 11.58 -22.66
C ASN A 162 14.28 11.09 -22.22
N CYS A 163 14.21 10.35 -21.12
CA CYS A 163 12.96 9.92 -20.53
C CYS A 163 12.40 10.99 -19.60
N VAL A 164 11.09 10.97 -19.44
CA VAL A 164 10.36 11.79 -18.47
C VAL A 164 9.47 10.86 -17.66
N ILE A 165 9.75 10.75 -16.36
CA ILE A 165 8.94 9.95 -15.42
C ILE A 165 8.32 10.91 -14.41
N LYS A 166 6.98 10.96 -14.37
CA LYS A 166 6.22 11.86 -13.51
C LYS A 166 5.11 11.12 -12.79
N ASN A 167 4.89 11.42 -11.51
CA ASN A 167 3.73 10.91 -10.77
C ASN A 167 3.57 9.38 -10.96
N SER A 168 4.67 8.64 -10.85
CA SER A 168 4.68 7.24 -11.28
C SER A 168 5.45 6.34 -10.32
N ILE A 169 5.06 5.07 -10.30
CA ILE A 169 5.71 4.02 -9.54
C ILE A 169 6.34 3.05 -10.53
N ILE A 170 7.65 2.89 -10.44
CA ILE A 170 8.41 1.92 -11.24
C ILE A 170 8.81 0.79 -10.31
N LEU A 171 8.30 -0.42 -10.54
CA LEU A 171 8.58 -1.56 -9.68
C LEU A 171 9.98 -2.15 -9.95
N ASN A 172 10.29 -3.27 -9.29
CA ASN A 172 11.65 -3.79 -9.26
C ASN A 172 12.13 -4.22 -10.65
N ASP A 173 13.39 -3.94 -10.95
CA ASP A 173 14.12 -4.49 -12.10
C ASP A 173 13.52 -4.13 -13.46
N VAL A 174 12.83 -3.00 -13.55
CA VAL A 174 12.28 -2.48 -14.82
C VAL A 174 13.38 -1.86 -15.67
N TYR A 175 13.35 -2.15 -16.97
CA TYR A 175 14.16 -1.46 -17.97
C TYR A 175 13.29 -0.49 -18.77
N ILE A 176 13.66 0.79 -18.79
CA ILE A 176 12.96 1.83 -19.56
C ILE A 176 13.88 2.28 -20.69
N GLY A 177 13.48 2.00 -21.93
CA GLY A 177 14.20 2.42 -23.13
C GLY A 177 14.23 3.94 -23.32
N ASP A 178 15.17 4.41 -24.13
CA ASP A 178 15.38 5.83 -24.41
C ASP A 178 14.12 6.53 -24.98
N ASN A 179 14.02 7.84 -24.77
CA ASN A 179 12.94 8.70 -25.26
C ASN A 179 11.53 8.25 -24.81
N THR A 180 11.42 7.70 -23.60
CA THR A 180 10.14 7.20 -23.06
C THR A 180 9.49 8.21 -22.12
N HIS A 181 8.19 8.45 -22.26
CA HIS A 181 7.40 9.28 -21.34
C HIS A 181 6.47 8.40 -20.51
N ILE A 182 6.50 8.57 -19.18
CA ILE A 182 5.67 7.83 -18.23
C ILE A 182 5.05 8.82 -17.24
N GLU A 183 3.72 8.85 -17.18
CA GLU A 183 2.99 9.76 -16.32
C GLU A 183 1.74 9.11 -15.70
N ASN A 184 1.52 9.28 -14.40
CA ASN A 184 0.38 8.68 -13.68
C ASN A 184 0.29 7.16 -13.89
N CYS A 185 1.43 6.46 -13.81
CA CYS A 185 1.52 5.04 -14.12
C CYS A 185 2.14 4.20 -12.99
N ILE A 186 1.80 2.92 -12.99
CA ILE A 186 2.52 1.87 -12.27
C ILE A 186 3.12 0.92 -13.31
N VAL A 187 4.43 0.79 -13.36
CA VAL A 187 5.13 -0.14 -14.27
C VAL A 187 5.48 -1.42 -13.53
N GLU A 188 5.05 -2.57 -14.05
CA GLU A 188 5.20 -3.89 -13.43
C GLU A 188 6.66 -4.33 -13.32
N SER A 189 6.98 -5.18 -12.33
CA SER A 189 8.37 -5.60 -12.08
C SER A 189 8.95 -6.40 -13.24
N ARG A 190 10.26 -6.29 -13.48
CA ARG A 190 11.00 -7.03 -14.52
C ARG A 190 10.55 -6.76 -15.95
N ASP A 191 9.70 -5.76 -16.15
CA ASP A 191 9.24 -5.39 -17.47
C ASP A 191 10.32 -4.61 -18.23
N THR A 192 10.23 -4.65 -19.56
CA THR A 192 11.13 -3.93 -20.46
C THR A 192 10.29 -3.06 -21.38
N LEU A 193 10.27 -1.76 -21.12
CA LEU A 193 9.59 -0.79 -21.98
C LEU A 193 10.49 -0.41 -23.14
N ARG A 194 9.96 -0.53 -24.36
CA ARG A 194 10.69 -0.17 -25.58
C ARG A 194 11.00 1.32 -25.62
N ALA A 195 12.07 1.68 -26.32
CA ALA A 195 12.38 3.07 -26.61
C ALA A 195 11.26 3.73 -27.43
N ASN A 196 11.12 5.05 -27.28
CA ASN A 196 10.12 5.88 -27.96
C ASN A 196 8.66 5.51 -27.61
N THR A 197 8.42 5.06 -26.38
CA THR A 197 7.07 4.74 -25.90
C THR A 197 6.47 5.90 -25.07
N TYR A 198 5.15 5.98 -25.04
CA TYR A 198 4.41 7.01 -24.29
C TYR A 198 3.29 6.36 -23.48
N PHE A 199 3.36 6.50 -22.16
CA PHE A 199 2.36 6.03 -21.22
C PHE A 199 1.86 7.18 -20.37
N SER A 200 0.55 7.39 -20.38
CA SER A 200 -0.13 8.33 -19.48
C SER A 200 -1.41 7.71 -18.93
N GLY A 201 -1.60 7.83 -17.62
CA GLY A 201 -2.85 7.48 -16.93
C GLY A 201 -3.97 8.52 -17.09
N GLY A 202 -3.68 9.69 -17.67
CA GLY A 202 -4.64 10.80 -17.75
C GLY A 202 -5.11 11.21 -16.35
N ASP A 203 -6.42 11.23 -16.14
CA ASP A 203 -7.07 11.53 -14.86
C ASP A 203 -7.04 10.35 -13.85
N GLY A 204 -6.59 9.17 -14.29
CA GLY A 204 -6.50 7.96 -13.48
C GLY A 204 -5.08 7.41 -13.39
N ILE A 205 -4.96 6.18 -12.89
CA ILE A 205 -3.69 5.45 -12.81
C ILE A 205 -3.68 4.31 -13.81
N LYS A 206 -2.68 4.29 -14.70
CA LYS A 206 -2.49 3.20 -15.67
C LYS A 206 -1.46 2.20 -15.18
N VAL A 207 -1.82 0.91 -15.17
CA VAL A 207 -0.86 -0.17 -14.98
C VAL A 207 -0.25 -0.53 -16.35
N VAL A 208 1.08 -0.54 -16.43
CA VAL A 208 1.84 -0.81 -17.65
C VAL A 208 2.59 -2.12 -17.49
N TYR A 209 2.43 -3.00 -18.48
CA TYR A 209 3.19 -4.24 -18.64
C TYR A 209 3.30 -4.58 -20.13
N GLU A 210 4.50 -4.78 -20.67
CA GLU A 210 4.73 -5.14 -22.08
C GLU A 210 5.28 -6.56 -22.28
N HIS A 211 5.78 -7.24 -21.24
CA HIS A 211 6.35 -8.61 -21.32
C HIS A 211 7.44 -8.76 -22.39
N ASN A 212 8.22 -7.71 -22.66
CA ASN A 212 9.31 -7.80 -23.63
C ASN A 212 10.52 -8.52 -23.01
N GLU A 213 11.22 -9.31 -23.83
CA GLU A 213 12.52 -9.86 -23.44
C GLU A 213 13.56 -8.74 -23.33
N ARG A 214 14.27 -8.71 -22.20
CA ARG A 214 15.32 -7.72 -21.91
C ARG A 214 16.55 -7.83 -22.83
N TYR A 215 16.68 -8.98 -23.50
CA TYR A 215 17.73 -9.29 -24.45
C TYR A 215 17.10 -9.93 -25.68
N VAL A 216 17.04 -9.20 -26.79
CA VAL A 216 17.00 -9.87 -28.10
C VAL A 216 18.47 -10.20 -28.39
N ILE A 217 18.83 -11.48 -28.28
CA ILE A 217 20.16 -11.98 -28.68
C ILE A 217 20.32 -11.77 -30.19
#